data_AF-J0QCJ4-F1
#
_entry.id   AF-J0QCJ4-F1
#
_cell.length_a   1.000
_cell.length_b   1.000
_cell.length_c   1.000
_cell.angle_alpha   90.00
_cell.angle_beta   90.00
_cell.angle_gamma   90.00
#
_symmetry.space_group_name_H-M   'P 1'
#
loop_
_entity.id
_entity.type
_entity.pdbx_description
1 polymer ?
#
loop_
_entity_poly.entity_id
_entity_poly.type
_entity_poly.pdbx_seq_one_letter_code
_entity_poly.pdbx_strand_id
1 'polypeptide(L)'
;MMREKIAHYQRRLQEIQTYELDTRDNRQLVEELREETKELAATLAAHIALQEGNTSPINTLIQNSTSKNDLASRIREKINFLSSSP
;
A
#
# COMPACT_ATOMS: atom_id res chain seq x y z
N MET A 1 0.46 5.18 14.38
CA MET A 1 1.39 4.02 14.28
C MET A 1 0.67 2.81 13.68
N MET A 2 1.35 1.85 13.03
CA MET A 2 0.72 0.75 12.26
C MET A 2 -0.36 -0.05 13.03
N ARG A 3 -0.23 -0.13 14.36
CA ARG A 3 -1.24 -0.73 15.26
C ARG A 3 -2.58 0.01 15.27
N GLU A 4 -2.59 1.32 15.20
CA GLU A 4 -3.83 2.13 15.13
C GLU A 4 -4.56 1.89 13.82
N LYS A 5 -3.81 1.73 12.72
CA LYS A 5 -4.37 1.37 11.41
C LYS A 5 -5.01 -0.02 11.46
N ILE A 6 -4.31 -1.02 12.03
CA ILE A 6 -4.85 -2.38 12.20
C ILE A 6 -6.15 -2.36 13.03
N ALA A 7 -6.18 -1.65 14.16
CA ALA A 7 -7.36 -1.54 15.01
C ALA A 7 -8.53 -0.83 14.30
N HIS A 8 -8.24 0.22 13.53
CA HIS A 8 -9.21 0.90 12.70
C HIS A 8 -9.86 -0.06 11.68
N TYR A 9 -9.07 -0.93 11.04
CA TYR A 9 -9.58 -1.91 10.09
C TYR A 9 -10.39 -3.02 10.72
N GLN A 10 -9.96 -3.52 11.87
CA GLN A 10 -10.73 -4.54 12.61
C GLN A 10 -12.10 -4.01 13.02
N ARG A 11 -12.19 -2.75 13.47
CA ARG A 11 -13.45 -2.10 13.80
C ARG A 11 -14.37 -1.98 12.57
N ARG A 12 -13.83 -1.53 11.43
CA ARG A 12 -14.64 -1.40 10.20
C ARG A 12 -15.09 -2.75 9.66
N LEU A 13 -14.23 -3.77 9.66
CA LEU A 13 -14.59 -5.15 9.30
C LEU A 13 -15.77 -5.68 10.13
N GLN A 14 -15.82 -5.34 11.41
CA GLN A 14 -16.99 -5.64 12.24
C GLN A 14 -18.23 -4.88 11.79
N GLU A 15 -18.14 -3.56 11.58
CA GLU A 15 -19.27 -2.73 11.10
C GLU A 15 -19.87 -3.26 9.78
N ILE A 16 -19.04 -3.83 8.92
CA ILE A 16 -19.42 -4.41 7.62
C ILE A 16 -20.16 -5.75 7.77
N GLN A 17 -19.79 -6.54 8.78
CA GLN A 17 -20.42 -7.84 9.03
C GLN A 17 -21.78 -7.70 9.73
N THR A 18 -22.01 -6.61 10.46
CA THR A 18 -23.28 -6.37 11.18
C THR A 18 -24.36 -5.69 10.34
N TYR A 19 -23.99 -4.91 9.32
CA TYR A 19 -24.94 -4.29 8.41
C TYR A 19 -25.02 -5.13 7.12
N GLU A 20 -26.20 -5.66 6.77
CA GLU A 20 -26.49 -6.10 5.40
C GLU A 20 -26.37 -4.87 4.49
N LEU A 21 -25.16 -4.64 3.97
CA LEU A 21 -24.74 -3.34 3.44
C LEU A 21 -25.42 -2.97 2.12
N ASP A 22 -25.96 -1.76 2.12
CA ASP A 22 -26.39 -1.04 0.92
C ASP A 22 -25.24 -0.99 -0.11
N THR A 23 -25.59 -1.19 -1.38
CA THR A 23 -24.66 -1.44 -2.49
C THR A 23 -23.64 -0.32 -2.74
N ARG A 24 -23.89 0.89 -2.24
CA ARG A 24 -23.00 2.05 -2.36
C ARG A 24 -21.86 2.01 -1.33
N ASP A 25 -22.15 1.67 -0.08
CA ASP A 25 -21.17 1.60 1.00
C ASP A 25 -20.19 0.44 0.76
N ASN A 26 -20.67 -0.65 0.14
CA ASN A 26 -19.84 -1.75 -0.33
C ASN A 26 -18.79 -1.33 -1.37
N ARG A 27 -19.12 -0.42 -2.29
CA ARG A 27 -18.14 0.03 -3.30
C ARG A 27 -17.07 0.92 -2.70
N GLN A 28 -17.45 1.82 -1.80
CA GLN A 28 -16.49 2.69 -1.12
C GLN A 28 -15.51 1.85 -0.31
N LEU A 29 -16.02 0.90 0.47
CA LEU A 29 -15.19 -0.03 1.21
C LEU A 29 -14.21 -0.81 0.32
N VAL A 30 -14.71 -1.38 -0.78
CA VAL A 30 -13.87 -2.17 -1.69
C VAL A 30 -12.75 -1.32 -2.29
N GLU A 31 -13.01 -0.05 -2.62
CA GLU A 31 -11.99 0.84 -3.16
C GLU A 31 -10.95 1.20 -2.09
N GLU A 32 -11.38 1.43 -0.85
CA GLU A 32 -10.47 1.69 0.26
C GLU A 32 -9.57 0.48 0.58
N LEU A 33 -10.14 -0.72 0.65
CA LEU A 33 -9.36 -1.97 0.80
C LEU A 33 -8.37 -2.18 -0.35
N ARG A 34 -8.77 -1.82 -1.57
CA ARG A 34 -7.89 -1.87 -2.74
C ARG A 34 -6.73 -0.89 -2.62
N GLU A 35 -6.99 0.35 -2.23
CA GLU A 35 -5.94 1.36 -2.05
C GLU A 35 -4.95 0.97 -0.94
N GLU A 36 -5.45 0.40 0.15
CA GLU A 36 -4.61 -0.09 1.25
C GLU A 36 -3.77 -1.30 0.87
N THR A 37 -4.32 -2.20 0.05
CA THR A 37 -3.55 -3.33 -0.49
C THR A 37 -2.42 -2.84 -1.38
N LYS A 38 -2.66 -1.82 -2.22
CA LYS A 38 -1.62 -1.18 -3.04
C LYS A 38 -0.55 -0.54 -2.16
N GLU A 39 -0.95 0.14 -1.07
CA GLU A 39 -0.05 0.77 -0.11
C GLU A 39 0.84 -0.25 0.62
N LEU A 40 0.26 -1.37 1.06
CA LEU A 40 0.99 -2.47 1.70
C LEU A 40 1.97 -3.13 0.72
N ALA A 41 1.51 -3.46 -0.49
CA ALA A 41 2.34 -4.04 -1.54
C ALA A 41 3.52 -3.11 -1.88
N ALA A 42 3.28 -1.80 -1.98
CA ALA A 42 4.33 -0.83 -2.24
C ALA A 42 5.37 -0.78 -1.11
N THR A 43 4.92 -0.85 0.15
CA THR A 43 5.79 -0.82 1.33
C THR A 43 6.67 -2.08 1.43
N LEU A 44 6.10 -3.26 1.13
CA LEU A 44 6.83 -4.52 1.09
C LEU A 44 7.85 -4.54 -0.04
N ALA A 45 7.44 -4.15 -1.24
CA ALA A 45 8.34 -4.07 -2.39
C ALA A 45 9.49 -3.08 -2.15
N ALA A 46 9.24 -1.95 -1.47
CA ALA A 46 10.28 -1.01 -1.08
C ALA A 46 11.30 -1.63 -0.11
N HIS A 47 10.85 -2.39 0.90
CA HIS A 47 11.76 -3.10 1.81
C HIS A 47 12.63 -4.11 1.07
N ILE A 48 12.04 -4.92 0.19
CA ILE A 48 12.76 -5.90 -0.62
C ILE A 48 13.78 -5.20 -1.52
N ALA A 49 13.38 -4.13 -2.22
CA ALA A 49 14.26 -3.36 -3.09
C ALA A 49 15.44 -2.72 -2.35
N LEU A 50 15.23 -2.27 -1.11
CA LEU A 50 16.30 -1.74 -0.26
C LEU A 50 17.27 -2.84 0.19
N GLN A 51 16.76 -4.02 0.54
CA GLN A 51 17.57 -5.16 0.97
C GLN A 51 18.39 -5.76 -0.18
N GLU A 52 17.79 -5.90 -1.36
CA GLU A 52 18.42 -6.47 -2.55
C GLU A 52 19.31 -5.46 -3.31
N GLY A 53 19.16 -4.16 -3.03
CA GLY A 53 19.93 -3.10 -3.66
C GLY A 53 19.61 -2.89 -5.15
N ASN A 54 20.45 -2.12 -5.84
CA ASN A 54 20.17 -1.60 -7.19
C ASN A 54 19.94 -2.67 -8.27
N THR A 55 20.43 -3.89 -8.05
CA THR A 55 20.27 -5.02 -8.99
C THR A 55 18.94 -5.75 -8.84
N SER A 56 18.11 -5.39 -7.85
CA SER A 56 16.78 -5.95 -7.69
C SER A 56 15.93 -5.72 -8.94
N PRO A 57 15.19 -6.73 -9.42
CA PRO A 57 14.19 -6.54 -10.47
C PRO A 57 13.17 -5.44 -10.13
N ILE A 58 12.88 -5.22 -8.85
CA ILE A 58 11.99 -4.15 -8.39
C ILE A 58 12.63 -2.77 -8.66
N ASN A 59 13.92 -2.59 -8.33
CA ASN A 59 14.62 -1.34 -8.62
C ASN A 59 14.74 -1.07 -10.12
N THR A 60 14.97 -2.12 -10.93
CA THR A 60 14.96 -2.00 -12.39
C THR A 60 13.59 -1.59 -12.92
N LEU A 61 12.51 -2.17 -12.40
CA LEU A 61 11.14 -1.81 -12.77
C LEU A 61 10.80 -0.37 -12.38
N ILE A 62 11.22 0.06 -11.19
CA ILE A 62 11.03 1.44 -10.71
C ILE A 62 11.79 2.43 -11.59
N GLN A 63 13.03 2.13 -12.00
CA GLN A 63 13.81 3.02 -12.86
C GLN A 63 13.20 3.15 -14.26
N ASN A 64 12.60 2.07 -14.77
CA ASN A 64 11.99 2.04 -16.09
C ASN A 64 10.57 2.63 -16.12
N SER A 65 9.89 2.78 -14.98
CA SER A 65 8.57 3.40 -14.94
C SER A 65 8.63 4.93 -15.00
N THR A 66 7.97 5.49 -16.01
CA THR A 66 7.79 6.93 -16.21
C THR A 66 6.47 7.45 -15.65
N SER A 67 5.56 6.58 -15.24
CA SER A 67 4.28 6.98 -14.66
C SER A 67 4.47 7.52 -13.24
N LYS A 68 3.71 8.56 -12.89
CA LYS A 68 3.68 9.14 -11.54
C LYS A 68 2.60 8.55 -10.65
N ASN A 69 1.66 7.81 -11.22
CA ASN A 69 0.46 7.33 -10.52
C ASN A 69 0.37 5.79 -10.47
N ASP A 70 1.41 5.08 -10.87
CA ASP A 70 1.43 3.62 -10.87
C ASP A 70 2.01 3.06 -9.56
N LEU A 71 2.08 1.73 -9.47
CA LEU A 71 2.65 1.08 -8.29
C LEU A 71 4.15 1.38 -8.15
N ALA A 72 4.87 1.56 -9.26
CA ALA A 72 6.30 1.83 -9.24
C ALA A 72 6.63 3.21 -8.66
N SER A 73 5.82 4.23 -8.95
CA SER A 73 5.96 5.55 -8.32
C SER A 73 5.71 5.49 -6.81
N ARG A 74 4.68 4.76 -6.37
CA ARG A 74 4.39 4.55 -4.94
C ARG A 74 5.53 3.83 -4.23
N ILE A 75 6.11 2.79 -4.85
CA ILE A 75 7.28 2.10 -4.27
C ILE A 75 8.46 3.07 -4.15
N ARG A 76 8.72 3.91 -5.16
CA ARG A 76 9.79 4.91 -5.12
C ARG A 76 9.61 5.91 -3.98
N GLU A 77 8.39 6.39 -3.75
CA GLU A 77 8.07 7.26 -2.60
C GLU A 77 8.34 6.55 -1.27
N LYS A 78 7.96 5.27 -1.15
CA LYS A 78 8.24 4.46 0.04
C LYS A 78 9.73 4.24 0.27
N ILE A 79 10.49 3.94 -0.77
CA ILE A 79 11.96 3.82 -0.71
C ILE A 79 12.55 5.13 -0.18
N ASN A 80 12.18 6.27 -0.79
CA ASN A 80 12.67 7.59 -0.38
C ASN A 80 12.37 7.88 1.10
N PHE A 81 11.15 7.59 1.57
CA PHE A 81 10.76 7.77 2.97
C PHE A 81 11.55 6.86 3.93
N LEU A 82 11.74 5.59 3.56
CA LEU A 82 12.48 4.62 4.37
C LEU A 82 13.98 4.92 4.42
N SER A 83 14.56 5.41 3.32
CA SER A 83 15.98 5.80 3.24
C SER A 83 16.31 7.14 3.90
N SER A 84 15.28 7.96 4.19
CA SER A 84 15.44 9.27 4.84
C SER A 84 15.09 9.27 6.33
N SER A 85 14.65 8.13 6.87
CA SER A 85 14.58 7.91 8.32
C SER A 85 15.95 7.42 8.82
N PRO A 86 16.59 8.10 9.80
CA PRO A 86 17.91 7.74 10.31
C PRO A 86 17.94 6.39 11.02
#